data_AF-A0A3N5DHT4-F1
#
_entry.id   AF-A0A3N5DHT4-F1
#
_cell.length_a   1.000
_cell.length_b   1.000
_cell.length_c   1.000
_cell.angle_alpha   90.00
_cell.angle_beta   90.00
_cell.angle_gamma   90.00
#
_symmetry.space_group_name_H-M   'P 1'
#
loop_
_entity.id
_entity.type
_entity.pdbx_description
1 polymer ?
#
loop_
_entity_poly.entity_id
_entity_poly.type
_entity_poly.pdbx_seq_one_letter_code
_entity_poly.pdbx_strand_id
1 'polypeptide(L)'
;MKNIILFIGILLLMGSCSKDNEQETNDLTEEGVKTQYSHSVIKEKIDNVDNPEYKVIILADLDSKEKKGNVKSQVLCFKDIYFKISKYSHTSRYYRKPLKGVYNDPEWNDLNSGAGGKYIYFYYDLTTDYVRGIKGFSLTKGVNTVSEFTCKDADTGENADLNAGAGGAWIWAHANKDVFFPAMSGFGVIMSNTVYVGDKIPFGWNLVSCFSFTNPPNPNCCEDANEGAGGKYIYFITKYY
;
A
#
# COMPACT_ATOMS: atom_id res chain seq x y z
N MET A 1 52.11 -39.21 59.82
CA MET A 1 51.37 -39.81 60.95
C MET A 1 50.28 -38.83 61.38
N LYS A 2 49.11 -39.37 61.73
CA LYS A 2 47.79 -38.72 61.88
C LYS A 2 47.83 -37.36 62.59
N ASN A 3 47.25 -36.34 61.95
CA ASN A 3 46.77 -35.13 62.61
C ASN A 3 45.24 -35.13 62.65
N ILE A 4 44.73 -35.16 63.88
CA ILE A 4 43.39 -34.74 64.32
C ILE A 4 43.42 -33.21 64.45
N ILE A 5 42.23 -32.57 64.48
CA ILE A 5 41.88 -31.17 64.89
C ILE A 5 41.16 -30.47 63.72
N LEU A 6 40.08 -29.71 63.85
CA LEU A 6 39.08 -29.40 64.89
C LEU A 6 38.13 -28.41 64.19
N PHE A 7 36.86 -28.41 64.57
CA PHE A 7 35.85 -27.43 64.17
C PHE A 7 36.30 -25.96 64.38
N ILE A 8 36.10 -25.10 63.39
CA ILE A 8 35.89 -23.66 63.58
C ILE A 8 34.70 -23.24 62.71
N GLY A 9 33.62 -22.83 63.36
CA GLY A 9 32.55 -22.08 62.73
C GLY A 9 32.98 -20.63 62.52
N ILE A 10 32.70 -20.10 61.33
CA ILE A 10 32.63 -18.67 61.07
C ILE A 10 31.27 -18.42 60.43
N LEU A 11 30.47 -17.63 61.15
CA LEU A 11 29.22 -17.03 60.74
C LEU A 11 29.53 -15.64 60.14
N LEU A 12 28.62 -15.13 59.29
CA LEU A 12 28.50 -13.75 58.78
C LEU A 12 29.44 -13.42 57.58
N LEU A 13 29.04 -12.79 56.47
CA LEU A 13 27.94 -11.87 56.19
C LEU A 13 27.65 -11.83 54.67
N MET A 14 26.52 -11.19 54.36
CA MET A 14 25.84 -11.06 53.07
C MET A 14 26.68 -10.48 51.92
N GLY A 15 26.30 -10.86 50.70
CA GLY A 15 26.73 -10.22 49.46
C GLY A 15 25.85 -10.67 48.29
N SER A 16 24.85 -9.85 47.97
CA SER A 16 23.98 -9.91 46.79
C SER A 16 24.73 -10.20 45.49
N CYS A 17 24.19 -11.08 44.65
CA CYS A 17 24.09 -10.82 43.22
C CYS A 17 23.04 -11.74 42.58
N SER A 18 22.09 -11.07 41.91
CA SER A 18 21.00 -11.59 41.10
C SER A 18 21.48 -12.62 40.07
N LYS A 19 20.73 -13.71 39.94
CA LYS A 19 20.61 -14.48 38.69
C LYS A 19 19.13 -14.80 38.51
N ASP A 20 18.50 -14.00 37.66
CA ASP A 20 17.19 -14.29 37.11
C ASP A 20 17.29 -15.60 36.31
N ASN A 21 16.53 -16.60 36.77
CA ASN A 21 16.24 -17.80 36.02
C ASN A 21 15.20 -17.43 34.95
N GLU A 22 15.64 -17.29 33.70
CA GLU A 22 14.75 -17.38 32.56
C GLU A 22 14.21 -18.81 32.48
N GLN A 23 12.98 -18.96 32.93
CA GLN A 23 12.16 -20.14 32.72
C GLN A 23 11.64 -20.05 31.28
N GLU A 24 12.24 -20.82 30.36
CA GLU A 24 11.68 -21.07 29.02
C GLU A 24 10.28 -21.66 29.17
N THR A 25 9.27 -20.81 28.98
CA THR A 25 7.91 -21.25 28.71
C THR A 25 7.84 -21.65 27.24
N ASN A 26 7.76 -22.96 27.01
CA ASN A 26 7.35 -23.53 25.73
C ASN A 26 5.92 -23.07 25.41
N ASP A 27 5.81 -21.99 24.64
CA ASP A 27 4.55 -21.61 24.00
C ASP A 27 4.33 -22.54 22.81
N LEU A 28 3.50 -23.56 23.06
CA LEU A 28 2.84 -24.33 22.01
C LEU A 28 1.90 -23.38 21.29
N THR A 29 2.30 -22.95 20.09
CA THR A 29 1.46 -22.17 19.21
C THR A 29 0.36 -23.07 18.65
N GLU A 30 -0.88 -22.81 19.06
CA GLU A 30 -2.06 -23.36 18.39
C GLU A 30 -2.11 -22.81 16.95
N GLU A 31 -1.89 -23.68 15.97
CA GLU A 31 -2.20 -23.39 14.58
C GLU A 31 -3.70 -23.12 14.43
N GLY A 32 -4.06 -21.88 14.06
CA GLY A 32 -5.41 -21.60 13.53
C GLY A 32 -6.07 -20.29 13.97
N VAL A 33 -5.54 -19.54 14.94
CA VAL A 33 -6.15 -18.26 15.33
C VAL A 33 -5.65 -17.14 14.42
N LYS A 34 -6.50 -16.66 13.52
CA LYS A 34 -6.25 -15.45 12.73
C LYS A 34 -6.22 -14.24 13.66
N THR A 35 -5.03 -13.79 14.03
CA THR A 35 -4.84 -12.55 14.80
C THR A 35 -5.13 -11.35 13.89
N GLN A 36 -6.20 -10.62 14.16
CA GLN A 36 -6.50 -9.36 13.48
C GLN A 36 -5.68 -8.23 14.14
N TYR A 37 -4.71 -7.68 13.42
CA TYR A 37 -3.90 -6.55 13.89
C TYR A 37 -4.66 -5.23 13.74
N SER A 38 -4.46 -4.31 14.68
CA SER A 38 -4.99 -2.95 14.55
C SER A 38 -4.22 -2.18 13.46
N HIS A 39 -4.89 -1.22 12.82
CA HIS A 39 -4.32 -0.41 11.73
C HIS A 39 -3.04 0.32 12.14
N SER A 40 -2.92 0.72 13.42
CA SER A 40 -1.73 1.36 13.98
C SER A 40 -0.53 0.42 14.09
N VAL A 41 -0.74 -0.87 14.40
CA VAL A 41 0.32 -1.88 14.48
C VAL A 41 0.84 -2.27 13.10
N ILE A 42 -0.04 -2.28 12.09
CA ILE A 42 0.36 -2.47 10.69
C ILE A 42 1.17 -1.26 10.22
N LYS A 43 0.71 -0.03 10.51
CA LYS A 43 1.42 1.20 10.17
C LYS A 43 2.80 1.25 10.84
N GLU A 44 2.91 0.92 12.13
CA GLU A 44 4.18 0.90 12.87
C GLU A 44 5.16 -0.20 12.39
N LYS A 45 4.67 -1.35 11.92
CA LYS A 45 5.53 -2.39 11.30
C LYS A 45 5.94 -2.08 9.87
N ILE A 46 5.17 -1.28 9.14
CA ILE A 46 5.51 -0.79 7.79
C ILE A 46 6.48 0.39 7.89
N ASP A 47 6.24 1.32 8.82
CA ASP A 47 7.05 2.53 9.02
C ASP A 47 8.42 2.23 9.68
N ASN A 48 8.57 1.12 10.41
CA ASN A 48 9.87 0.67 10.98
C ASN A 48 10.74 -0.16 10.01
N VAL A 49 10.31 -0.34 8.76
CA VAL A 49 11.12 -0.96 7.70
C VAL A 49 11.64 0.15 6.80
N ASP A 50 12.58 0.94 7.31
CA ASP A 50 13.52 1.74 6.51
C ASP A 50 14.46 0.81 5.74
N ASN A 51 13.89 -0.09 4.93
CA ASN A 51 14.66 -0.83 3.94
C ASN A 51 14.82 0.12 2.75
N PRO A 52 16.05 0.57 2.41
CA PRO A 52 16.25 1.54 1.34
C PRO A 52 15.75 1.05 -0.03
N GLU A 53 15.43 -0.24 -0.15
CA GLU A 53 14.97 -0.89 -1.38
C GLU A 53 13.49 -0.66 -1.72
N TYR A 54 12.59 -0.47 -0.74
CA TYR A 54 11.17 -0.24 -1.03
C TYR A 54 10.40 0.48 0.07
N LYS A 55 9.26 1.10 -0.30
CA LYS A 55 8.28 1.71 0.60
C LYS A 55 6.88 1.29 0.19
N VAL A 56 6.09 0.76 1.14
CA VAL A 56 4.67 0.49 0.93
C VAL A 56 3.87 1.67 1.44
N ILE A 57 2.93 2.17 0.63
CA ILE A 57 2.12 3.34 0.93
C ILE A 57 0.65 2.95 0.74
N ILE A 58 -0.11 2.99 1.83
CA ILE A 58 -1.55 2.77 1.78
C ILE A 58 -2.24 4.12 1.56
N LEU A 59 -2.73 4.34 0.34
CA LEU A 59 -3.37 5.60 -0.06
C LEU A 59 -4.79 5.69 0.52
N ALA A 60 -5.50 4.56 0.59
CA ALA A 60 -6.79 4.43 1.25
C ALA A 60 -7.10 2.96 1.60
N ASP A 61 -7.65 2.71 2.80
CA ASP A 61 -8.15 1.41 3.25
C ASP A 61 -9.49 1.59 3.98
N LEU A 62 -10.57 1.23 3.29
CA LEU A 62 -11.96 1.46 3.70
C LEU A 62 -12.50 0.36 4.62
N ASP A 63 -11.78 -0.77 4.76
CA ASP A 63 -12.15 -1.87 5.65
C ASP A 63 -11.80 -1.60 7.11
N SER A 64 -10.91 -0.63 7.34
CA SER A 64 -10.31 -0.36 8.64
C SER A 64 -11.26 0.27 9.68
N LYS A 65 -12.49 0.61 9.31
CA LYS A 65 -13.44 1.18 10.26
C LYS A 65 -14.05 0.09 11.12
N GLU A 66 -13.47 -0.09 12.30
CA GLU A 66 -14.06 -0.82 13.43
C GLU A 66 -15.56 -0.54 13.51
N LYS A 67 -16.37 -1.59 13.49
CA LYS A 67 -17.81 -1.52 13.77
C LYS A 67 -18.00 -1.04 15.22
N LYS A 68 -18.01 0.27 15.46
CA LYS A 68 -18.45 0.83 16.73
C LYS A 68 -19.97 0.85 16.77
N GLY A 69 -20.56 -0.24 17.27
CA GLY A 69 -21.98 -0.34 17.64
C GLY A 69 -22.87 -1.13 16.67
N ASN A 70 -24.16 -1.19 17.01
CA ASN A 70 -25.20 -1.96 16.31
C ASN A 70 -25.67 -1.34 14.97
N VAL A 71 -24.93 -0.38 14.42
CA VAL A 71 -25.28 0.22 13.13
C VAL A 71 -24.86 -0.77 12.03
N LYS A 72 -25.80 -1.17 11.16
CA LYS A 72 -25.46 -1.93 9.95
C LYS A 72 -24.38 -1.16 9.21
N SER A 73 -23.15 -1.67 9.21
CA SER A 73 -22.03 -1.01 8.53
C SER A 73 -22.37 -0.93 7.06
N GLN A 74 -22.59 0.29 6.56
CA GLN A 74 -22.68 0.49 5.12
C GLN A 74 -21.31 0.21 4.53
N VAL A 75 -21.26 -0.67 3.52
CA VAL A 75 -20.04 -0.98 2.78
C VAL A 75 -19.64 0.29 2.02
N LEU A 76 -18.43 0.78 2.24
CA LEU A 76 -17.92 1.99 1.62
C LEU A 76 -16.91 1.59 0.55
N CYS A 77 -17.15 1.95 -0.70
CA CYS A 77 -16.28 1.56 -1.80
C CYS A 77 -15.85 2.78 -2.62
N PHE A 78 -14.77 2.62 -3.40
CA PHE A 78 -14.35 3.64 -4.35
C PHE A 78 -15.39 3.78 -5.44
N LYS A 79 -15.89 4.99 -5.66
CA LYS A 79 -16.81 5.30 -6.75
C LYS A 79 -16.05 5.66 -8.01
N ASP A 80 -15.08 6.56 -7.89
CA ASP A 80 -14.30 7.10 -9.00
C ASP A 80 -12.86 7.33 -8.51
N ILE A 81 -11.88 7.13 -9.40
CA ILE A 81 -10.45 7.40 -9.17
C ILE A 81 -9.98 8.43 -10.18
N TYR A 82 -9.17 9.38 -9.69
CA TYR A 82 -8.55 10.42 -10.49
C TYR A 82 -7.07 10.55 -10.14
N PHE A 83 -6.30 11.05 -11.10
CA PHE A 83 -4.90 11.37 -10.90
C PHE A 83 -4.67 12.81 -11.30
N LYS A 84 -4.25 13.67 -10.39
CA LYS A 84 -3.93 15.05 -10.73
C LYS A 84 -2.53 15.12 -11.32
N ILE A 85 -2.41 15.58 -12.57
CA ILE A 85 -1.12 15.75 -13.24
C ILE A 85 -0.68 17.22 -13.13
N SER A 86 0.29 17.50 -12.27
CA SER A 86 0.67 18.86 -11.88
C SER A 86 2.11 19.20 -12.25
N LYS A 87 2.33 20.42 -12.76
CA LYS A 87 3.68 20.98 -12.91
C LYS A 87 4.33 21.29 -11.54
N TYR A 88 3.51 21.44 -10.50
CA TYR A 88 3.94 21.89 -9.18
C TYR A 88 3.72 20.79 -8.15
N SER A 89 4.68 20.64 -7.23
CA SER A 89 4.52 19.83 -6.03
C SER A 89 3.34 20.32 -5.18
N HIS A 90 2.69 19.44 -4.42
CA HIS A 90 1.58 19.76 -3.52
C HIS A 90 1.93 20.84 -2.47
N THR A 91 3.21 21.01 -2.13
CA THR A 91 3.69 22.04 -1.19
C THR A 91 3.89 23.40 -1.86
N SER A 92 3.83 23.48 -3.18
CA SER A 92 3.99 24.73 -3.91
C SER A 92 2.77 25.62 -3.71
N ARG A 93 2.99 26.93 -3.52
CA ARG A 93 1.90 27.93 -3.52
C ARG A 93 1.10 27.99 -4.84
N TYR A 94 1.65 27.44 -5.92
CA TYR A 94 0.99 27.37 -7.23
C TYR A 94 0.20 26.08 -7.43
N TYR A 95 0.34 25.12 -6.52
CA TYR A 95 -0.51 23.95 -6.50
C TYR A 95 -1.94 24.37 -6.17
N ARG A 96 -2.89 23.82 -6.92
CA ARG A 96 -4.32 24.02 -6.67
C ARG A 96 -4.93 22.67 -6.34
N LYS A 97 -5.88 22.62 -5.39
CA LYS A 97 -6.71 21.43 -5.20
C LYS A 97 -7.48 21.14 -6.51
N PRO A 98 -7.65 19.88 -6.92
CA PRO A 98 -8.34 19.58 -8.16
C PRO A 98 -9.83 19.88 -8.13
N LEU A 99 -10.41 19.90 -9.32
CA LEU A 99 -11.85 20.12 -9.52
C LEU A 99 -12.69 18.87 -9.23
N LYS A 100 -12.08 17.68 -9.38
CA LYS A 100 -12.70 16.38 -9.11
C LYS A 100 -11.93 15.60 -8.03
N GLY A 101 -12.60 14.64 -7.39
CA GLY A 101 -12.03 13.86 -6.30
C GLY A 101 -12.12 14.61 -4.97
N VAL A 102 -13.12 14.26 -4.17
CA VAL A 102 -13.34 14.88 -2.85
C VAL A 102 -12.21 14.55 -1.90
N TYR A 103 -11.75 13.29 -1.93
CA TYR A 103 -10.70 12.75 -1.09
C TYR A 103 -9.38 12.63 -1.85
N ASN A 104 -8.28 12.66 -1.12
CA ASN A 104 -6.92 12.60 -1.64
C ASN A 104 -6.07 11.63 -0.81
N ASP A 105 -4.93 11.23 -1.36
CA ASP A 105 -3.85 10.64 -0.57
C ASP A 105 -3.53 11.56 0.62
N PRO A 106 -3.66 11.07 1.87
CA PRO A 106 -3.37 11.88 3.06
C PRO A 106 -1.90 12.32 3.13
N GLU A 107 -0.99 11.54 2.53
CA GLU A 107 0.45 11.77 2.60
C GLU A 107 1.01 12.49 1.37
N TRP A 108 0.17 12.79 0.37
CA TRP A 108 0.55 13.55 -0.83
C TRP A 108 1.77 13.01 -1.57
N ASN A 109 1.87 11.68 -1.67
CA ASN A 109 2.95 11.02 -2.36
C ASN A 109 2.87 11.30 -3.87
N ASP A 110 4.01 11.70 -4.43
CA ASP A 110 4.16 11.84 -5.87
C ASP A 110 4.34 10.46 -6.51
N LEU A 111 3.35 10.05 -7.29
CA LEU A 111 3.33 8.78 -8.01
C LEU A 111 4.17 8.79 -9.28
N ASN A 112 4.96 9.83 -9.51
CA ASN A 112 5.98 9.91 -10.56
C ASN A 112 7.36 10.26 -9.99
N SER A 113 7.54 10.02 -8.68
CA SER A 113 8.73 10.46 -7.95
C SER A 113 10.01 9.81 -8.49
N GLY A 114 10.98 10.67 -8.82
CA GLY A 114 12.30 10.27 -9.31
C GLY A 114 12.40 10.06 -10.82
N ALA A 115 11.28 10.05 -11.55
CA ALA A 115 11.28 9.91 -13.01
C ALA A 115 11.52 11.26 -13.75
N GLY A 116 11.45 12.39 -13.04
CA GLY A 116 11.78 13.71 -13.59
C GLY A 116 10.68 14.38 -14.43
N GLY A 117 9.45 13.85 -14.40
CA GLY A 117 8.28 14.40 -15.09
C GLY A 117 7.41 15.34 -14.24
N LYS A 118 6.12 15.39 -14.57
CA LYS A 118 5.10 16.09 -13.79
C LYS A 118 4.80 15.32 -12.50
N TYR A 119 4.39 16.04 -11.45
CA TYR A 119 3.92 15.45 -10.20
C TYR A 119 2.56 14.79 -10.40
N ILE A 120 2.36 13.62 -9.80
CA ILE A 120 1.13 12.86 -9.95
C ILE A 120 0.55 12.53 -8.57
N TYR A 121 -0.68 12.98 -8.33
CA TYR A 121 -1.34 12.80 -7.03
C TYR A 121 -2.64 12.02 -7.17
N PHE A 122 -2.87 11.08 -6.26
CA PHE A 122 -4.06 10.25 -6.23
C PHE A 122 -5.24 10.96 -5.54
N TYR A 123 -6.40 10.88 -6.20
CA TYR A 123 -7.67 11.40 -5.72
C TYR A 123 -8.80 10.40 -5.97
N TYR A 124 -9.84 10.46 -5.15
CA TYR A 124 -10.96 9.53 -5.28
C TYR A 124 -12.27 10.10 -4.72
N ASP A 125 -13.37 9.51 -5.20
CA ASP A 125 -14.70 9.66 -4.64
C ASP A 125 -15.15 8.33 -4.04
N LEU A 126 -16.00 8.39 -3.02
CA LEU A 126 -16.55 7.21 -2.35
C LEU A 126 -18.05 7.07 -2.60
N THR A 127 -18.56 5.85 -2.45
CA THR A 127 -19.99 5.55 -2.46
C THR A 127 -20.34 4.43 -1.50
N THR A 128 -21.57 4.44 -1.00
CA THR A 128 -22.15 3.34 -0.22
C THR A 128 -23.01 2.41 -1.09
N ASP A 129 -23.18 2.74 -2.37
CA ASP A 129 -23.83 1.88 -3.36
C ASP A 129 -22.80 0.91 -3.94
N TYR A 130 -22.77 -0.31 -3.39
CA TYR A 130 -21.84 -1.37 -3.78
C TYR A 130 -21.87 -1.68 -5.28
N VAL A 131 -23.01 -1.52 -5.96
CA VAL A 131 -23.15 -1.78 -7.40
C VAL A 131 -22.39 -0.73 -8.22
N ARG A 132 -22.26 0.50 -7.69
CA ARG A 132 -21.53 1.60 -8.34
C ARG A 132 -20.05 1.66 -7.95
N GLY A 133 -19.60 0.78 -7.05
CA GLY A 133 -18.20 0.67 -6.67
C GLY A 133 -17.32 0.23 -7.83
N ILE A 134 -16.09 0.72 -7.86
CA ILE A 134 -15.01 0.20 -8.68
C ILE A 134 -14.71 -1.22 -8.20
N LYS A 135 -14.62 -2.16 -9.12
CA LYS A 135 -14.43 -3.59 -8.86
C LYS A 135 -13.20 -4.18 -9.55
N GLY A 136 -12.54 -3.39 -10.39
CA GLY A 136 -11.26 -3.75 -11.00
C GLY A 136 -10.41 -2.52 -11.26
N PHE A 137 -9.10 -2.70 -11.12
CA PHE A 137 -8.11 -1.69 -11.48
C PHE A 137 -6.99 -2.36 -12.27
N SER A 138 -6.49 -1.68 -13.30
CA SER A 138 -5.40 -2.19 -14.14
C SER A 138 -4.59 -1.06 -14.74
N LEU A 139 -3.38 -1.38 -15.22
CA LEU A 139 -2.55 -0.47 -16.01
C LEU A 139 -2.43 -0.97 -17.46
N THR A 140 -2.17 -0.05 -18.37
CA THR A 140 -1.76 -0.36 -19.75
C THR A 140 -0.70 0.64 -20.20
N LYS A 141 0.18 0.22 -21.11
CA LYS A 141 1.18 1.09 -21.73
C LYS A 141 0.90 1.37 -23.21
N GLY A 142 1.27 2.57 -23.65
CA GLY A 142 1.23 2.98 -25.05
C GLY A 142 0.07 3.93 -25.39
N VAL A 143 0.19 4.63 -26.51
CA VAL A 143 -0.71 5.76 -26.87
C VAL A 143 -2.14 5.37 -27.24
N ASN A 144 -2.38 4.09 -27.57
CA ASN A 144 -3.66 3.62 -28.11
C ASN A 144 -4.43 2.69 -27.17
N THR A 145 -4.14 2.72 -25.87
CA THR A 145 -4.76 1.81 -24.89
C THR A 145 -5.77 2.49 -23.96
N VAL A 146 -6.11 3.74 -24.25
CA VAL A 146 -7.19 4.47 -23.60
C VAL A 146 -8.55 3.83 -23.91
N SER A 147 -9.44 3.84 -22.92
CA SER A 147 -10.84 3.41 -23.02
C SER A 147 -11.78 4.33 -22.23
N GLU A 148 -13.08 4.05 -22.23
CA GLU A 148 -14.04 4.70 -21.35
C GLU A 148 -13.77 4.47 -19.85
N PHE A 149 -13.02 3.42 -19.50
CA PHE A 149 -12.63 3.09 -18.13
C PHE A 149 -11.34 3.78 -17.68
N THR A 150 -10.66 4.50 -18.59
CA THR A 150 -9.41 5.17 -18.26
C THR A 150 -9.64 6.28 -17.24
N CYS A 151 -8.85 6.22 -16.17
CA CYS A 151 -8.84 7.22 -15.10
C CYS A 151 -8.46 8.58 -15.67
N LYS A 152 -9.09 9.62 -15.12
CA LYS A 152 -8.98 10.98 -15.66
C LYS A 152 -8.09 11.86 -14.81
N ASP A 153 -7.54 12.88 -15.45
CA ASP A 153 -6.95 14.01 -14.77
C ASP A 153 -8.02 14.73 -13.94
N ALA A 154 -7.72 14.94 -12.66
CA ALA A 154 -8.63 15.58 -11.72
C ALA A 154 -8.89 17.07 -12.01
N ASP A 155 -8.02 17.74 -12.77
CA ASP A 155 -8.18 19.14 -13.20
C ASP A 155 -8.89 19.26 -14.55
N THR A 156 -8.41 18.53 -15.56
CA THR A 156 -8.87 18.72 -16.95
C THR A 156 -10.00 17.77 -17.34
N GLY A 157 -10.10 16.62 -16.67
CA GLY A 157 -11.01 15.54 -17.06
C GLY A 157 -10.54 14.74 -18.29
N GLU A 158 -9.36 15.04 -18.83
CA GLU A 158 -8.71 14.24 -19.88
C GLU A 158 -8.15 12.93 -19.30
N ASN A 159 -7.61 12.03 -20.13
CA ASN A 159 -6.97 10.82 -19.61
C ASN A 159 -5.68 11.17 -18.86
N ALA A 160 -5.47 10.57 -17.69
CA ALA A 160 -4.27 10.78 -16.91
C ALA A 160 -3.16 9.81 -17.36
N ASP A 161 -2.11 10.36 -17.97
CA ASP A 161 -0.86 9.64 -18.21
C ASP A 161 -0.03 9.63 -16.92
N LEU A 162 0.15 8.46 -16.33
CA LEU A 162 0.90 8.25 -15.10
C LEU A 162 2.42 8.45 -15.28
N ASN A 163 2.89 8.69 -16.50
CA ASN A 163 4.29 8.96 -16.79
C ASN A 163 4.50 10.35 -17.42
N ALA A 164 3.53 11.26 -17.24
CA ALA A 164 3.46 12.51 -17.97
C ALA A 164 4.74 13.36 -17.83
N GLY A 165 5.41 13.57 -18.98
CA GLY A 165 6.58 14.44 -19.08
C GLY A 165 7.90 13.84 -18.57
N ALA A 166 7.92 12.57 -18.17
CA ALA A 166 9.13 11.90 -17.70
C ALA A 166 9.92 11.20 -18.85
N GLY A 167 9.34 11.11 -20.04
CA GLY A 167 10.02 10.62 -21.25
C GLY A 167 9.97 9.10 -21.46
N GLY A 168 9.26 8.35 -20.61
CA GLY A 168 9.02 6.93 -20.76
C GLY A 168 7.76 6.58 -21.57
N ALA A 169 7.26 5.35 -21.39
CA ALA A 169 6.02 4.92 -22.02
C ALA A 169 4.82 5.68 -21.43
N TRP A 170 3.78 5.89 -22.23
CA TRP A 170 2.52 6.45 -21.74
C TRP A 170 1.82 5.39 -20.92
N ILE A 171 1.53 5.66 -19.66
CA ILE A 171 0.92 4.69 -18.75
C ILE A 171 -0.48 5.15 -18.37
N TRP A 172 -1.46 4.30 -18.62
CA TRP A 172 -2.86 4.59 -18.32
C TRP A 172 -3.39 3.66 -17.25
N ALA A 173 -3.97 4.22 -16.21
CA ALA A 173 -4.78 3.48 -15.25
C ALA A 173 -6.23 3.35 -15.72
N HIS A 174 -6.83 2.20 -15.46
CA HIS A 174 -8.24 1.93 -15.76
C HIS A 174 -8.96 1.44 -14.52
N ALA A 175 -10.15 1.99 -14.26
CA ALA A 175 -11.02 1.59 -13.18
C ALA A 175 -12.36 1.07 -13.74
N ASN A 176 -12.63 -0.21 -13.52
CA ASN A 176 -13.82 -0.89 -14.01
C ASN A 176 -14.85 -1.07 -12.88
N LYS A 177 -16.14 -0.94 -13.20
CA LYS A 177 -17.30 -1.16 -12.31
C LYS A 177 -18.06 -2.45 -12.63
N ASP A 178 -17.47 -3.34 -13.43
CA ASP A 178 -18.08 -4.59 -13.89
C ASP A 178 -18.58 -5.40 -12.70
N VAL A 179 -19.79 -5.93 -12.85
CA VAL A 179 -20.62 -6.40 -11.74
C VAL A 179 -20.12 -7.68 -11.10
N PHE A 180 -19.23 -8.44 -11.76
CA PHE A 180 -18.83 -9.79 -11.35
C PHE A 180 -17.77 -9.85 -10.25
N PHE A 181 -17.04 -8.77 -9.98
CA PHE A 181 -16.00 -8.77 -8.96
C PHE A 181 -16.49 -8.13 -7.65
N PRO A 182 -15.83 -8.37 -6.51
CA PRO A 182 -16.11 -7.61 -5.31
C PRO A 182 -15.70 -6.14 -5.47
N ALA A 183 -16.36 -5.24 -4.76
CA ALA A 183 -15.96 -3.83 -4.80
C ALA A 183 -14.60 -3.64 -4.13
N MET A 184 -13.80 -2.74 -4.68
CA MET A 184 -12.51 -2.37 -4.15
C MET A 184 -12.70 -1.60 -2.83
N SER A 185 -11.99 -2.04 -1.80
CA SER A 185 -11.98 -1.47 -0.45
C SER A 185 -10.64 -0.84 -0.08
N GLY A 186 -9.55 -1.15 -0.79
CA GLY A 186 -8.25 -0.53 -0.55
C GLY A 186 -7.48 -0.23 -1.82
N PHE A 187 -6.69 0.84 -1.78
CA PHE A 187 -5.79 1.28 -2.83
C PHE A 187 -4.46 1.73 -2.23
N GLY A 188 -3.36 1.30 -2.82
CA GLY A 188 -2.02 1.59 -2.33
C GLY A 188 -0.97 1.47 -3.44
N VAL A 189 0.27 1.81 -3.09
CA VAL A 189 1.43 1.66 -3.97
C VAL A 189 2.63 1.08 -3.23
N ILE A 190 3.46 0.36 -3.96
CA ILE A 190 4.80 -0.05 -3.54
C ILE A 190 5.79 0.69 -4.42
N MET A 191 6.60 1.55 -3.82
CA MET A 191 7.71 2.22 -4.49
C MET A 191 8.97 1.41 -4.25
N SER A 192 9.70 1.00 -5.29
CA SER A 192 10.90 0.16 -5.14
C SER A 192 12.04 0.59 -6.07
N ASN A 193 13.27 0.25 -5.68
CA ASN A 193 14.44 0.35 -6.56
C ASN A 193 14.65 -0.92 -7.41
N THR A 194 13.79 -1.95 -7.26
CA THR A 194 13.90 -3.22 -7.99
C THR A 194 12.61 -3.57 -8.74
N VAL A 195 12.74 -4.47 -9.72
CA VAL A 195 11.61 -4.94 -10.56
C VAL A 195 10.70 -5.95 -9.85
N TYR A 196 11.03 -6.39 -8.64
CA TYR A 196 10.33 -7.48 -7.96
C TYR A 196 9.85 -7.04 -6.58
N VAL A 197 8.53 -7.09 -6.38
CA VAL A 197 7.88 -6.69 -5.13
C VAL A 197 6.90 -7.75 -4.59
N GLY A 198 6.90 -8.96 -5.14
CA GLY A 198 5.89 -9.99 -4.84
C GLY A 198 5.83 -10.38 -3.37
N ASP A 199 6.98 -10.46 -2.70
CA ASP A 199 7.08 -10.75 -1.26
C ASP A 199 6.83 -9.52 -0.37
N LYS A 200 6.62 -8.34 -0.96
CA LYS A 200 6.39 -7.07 -0.27
C LYS A 200 4.91 -6.67 -0.23
N ILE A 201 4.05 -7.44 -0.88
CA ILE A 201 2.60 -7.18 -0.91
C ILE A 201 2.03 -7.47 0.48
N PRO A 202 1.36 -6.50 1.13
CA PRO A 202 0.75 -6.74 2.43
C PRO A 202 -0.32 -7.84 2.36
N PHE A 203 -0.46 -8.61 3.45
CA PHE A 203 -1.47 -9.67 3.52
C PHE A 203 -2.89 -9.13 3.21
N GLY A 204 -3.61 -9.82 2.33
CA GLY A 204 -4.95 -9.44 1.89
C GLY A 204 -4.98 -8.38 0.77
N TRP A 205 -3.82 -7.90 0.33
CA TRP A 205 -3.70 -7.03 -0.84
C TRP A 205 -3.25 -7.83 -2.07
N ASN A 206 -3.58 -7.31 -3.23
CA ASN A 206 -3.24 -7.89 -4.52
C ASN A 206 -2.40 -6.90 -5.30
N LEU A 207 -1.31 -7.36 -5.91
CA LEU A 207 -0.61 -6.59 -6.92
C LEU A 207 -1.56 -6.32 -8.09
N VAL A 208 -1.61 -5.08 -8.54
CA VAL A 208 -2.26 -4.73 -9.79
C VAL A 208 -1.39 -5.30 -10.91
N SER A 209 -1.72 -6.53 -11.29
CA SER A 209 -1.20 -7.13 -12.49
C SER A 209 -2.01 -6.66 -13.68
N CYS A 210 -1.40 -6.79 -14.84
CA CYS A 210 -2.08 -6.54 -16.07
C CYS A 210 -3.12 -7.61 -16.38
N PHE A 211 -4.38 -7.19 -16.42
CA PHE A 211 -5.51 -8.09 -16.67
C PHE A 211 -5.62 -8.40 -18.18
N SER A 212 -4.81 -9.32 -18.69
CA SER A 212 -4.94 -9.81 -20.07
C SER A 212 -5.82 -11.06 -20.11
N PHE A 213 -7.12 -10.91 -20.38
CA PHE A 213 -7.97 -12.04 -20.77
C PHE A 213 -7.67 -12.56 -22.19
N THR A 214 -6.80 -11.88 -22.94
CA THR A 214 -6.46 -12.29 -24.30
C THR A 214 -5.34 -13.33 -24.27
N ASN A 215 -5.49 -14.38 -25.07
CA ASN A 215 -4.42 -15.26 -25.51
C ASN A 215 -4.19 -14.96 -27.01
N PRO A 216 -3.05 -14.39 -27.41
CA PRO A 216 -1.83 -14.17 -26.62
C PRO A 216 -1.92 -13.02 -25.60
N PRO A 217 -1.04 -13.00 -24.58
CA PRO A 217 -0.95 -11.93 -23.60
C PRO A 217 -0.86 -10.57 -24.29
N ASN A 218 -1.61 -9.58 -23.80
CA ASN A 218 -1.59 -8.24 -24.36
C ASN A 218 -0.18 -7.64 -24.19
N PRO A 219 0.53 -7.31 -25.30
CA PRO A 219 1.89 -6.76 -25.23
C PRO A 219 1.94 -5.36 -24.58
N ASN A 220 0.79 -4.70 -24.47
CA ASN A 220 0.65 -3.39 -23.84
C ASN A 220 0.42 -3.46 -22.33
N CYS A 221 0.70 -4.62 -21.72
CA CYS A 221 0.63 -4.80 -20.29
C CYS A 221 1.89 -4.24 -19.60
N CYS A 222 1.70 -3.48 -18.53
CA CYS A 222 2.74 -2.96 -17.64
C CYS A 222 2.31 -3.12 -16.16
N GLU A 223 3.26 -3.43 -15.29
CA GLU A 223 3.04 -3.49 -13.83
C GLU A 223 3.66 -2.27 -13.13
N ASP A 224 4.66 -1.64 -13.76
CA ASP A 224 5.33 -0.44 -13.30
C ASP A 224 4.69 0.82 -13.90
N ALA A 225 4.22 1.72 -13.03
CA ALA A 225 3.63 2.98 -13.43
C ALA A 225 4.64 3.98 -14.02
N ASN A 226 5.94 3.75 -13.82
CA ASN A 226 7.04 4.58 -14.34
C ASN A 226 7.82 3.90 -15.47
N GLU A 227 7.25 2.87 -16.13
CA GLU A 227 8.00 2.04 -17.08
C GLU A 227 8.71 2.89 -18.15
N GLY A 228 10.04 2.79 -18.18
CA GLY A 228 10.91 3.45 -19.15
C GLY A 228 11.24 4.92 -18.86
N ALA A 229 10.72 5.53 -17.79
CA ALA A 229 11.08 6.91 -17.42
C ALA A 229 12.24 7.02 -16.43
N GLY A 230 12.68 5.88 -15.88
CA GLY A 230 13.69 5.86 -14.81
C GLY A 230 13.10 6.22 -13.45
N GLY A 231 13.97 6.41 -12.45
CA GLY A 231 13.55 6.63 -11.07
C GLY A 231 13.17 5.34 -10.34
N LYS A 232 12.22 5.44 -9.41
CA LYS A 232 11.70 4.27 -8.66
C LYS A 232 10.64 3.56 -9.49
N TYR A 233 10.61 2.25 -9.40
CA TYR A 233 9.48 1.43 -9.85
C TYR A 233 8.28 1.70 -8.94
N ILE A 234 7.10 1.83 -9.53
CA ILE A 234 5.86 2.12 -8.79
C ILE A 234 4.82 1.07 -9.16
N TYR A 235 4.49 0.21 -8.20
CA TYR A 235 3.50 -0.85 -8.37
C TYR A 235 2.25 -0.51 -7.59
N PHE A 236 1.09 -0.55 -8.24
CA PHE A 236 -0.17 -0.41 -7.51
C PHE A 236 -0.56 -1.71 -6.82
N ILE A 237 -1.19 -1.59 -5.65
CA ILE A 237 -1.80 -2.70 -4.93
C ILE A 237 -3.26 -2.36 -4.62
N THR A 238 -4.12 -3.36 -4.65
CA THR A 238 -5.55 -3.22 -4.41
C THR A 238 -6.06 -4.24 -3.41
N LYS A 239 -7.11 -3.87 -2.69
CA LYS A 239 -7.82 -4.75 -1.76
C LYS A 239 -9.31 -4.71 -2.07
N TYR A 240 -9.97 -5.85 -1.94
CA TYR A 240 -11.37 -6.04 -2.28
C TYR A 240 -12.12 -6.67 -1.10
N TYR A 241 -13.43 -6.42 -1.03
CA TYR A 241 -14.34 -7.02 -0.05
C TYR A 241 -14.49 -8.54 -0.18
#